data_AF-A0A6J6UP97-F1
#
_entry.id   AF-A0A6J6UP97-F1
#
_cell.length_a   1.000
_cell.length_b   1.000
_cell.length_c   1.000
_cell.angle_alpha   90.00
_cell.angle_beta   90.00
_cell.angle_gamma   90.00
#
_symmetry.space_group_name_H-M   'P 1'
#
loop_
_entity.id
_entity.type
_entity.pdbx_description
1 polymer ?
#
loop_
_entity_poly.entity_id
_entity_poly.type
_entity_poly.pdbx_seq_one_letter_code
_entity_poly.pdbx_strand_id
1 'polypeptide(L)'
;MGRLMKKVTRIGAALAVALMMGSMVPAEAGLSPAQANVGDECRSNYLGKTAKGRGVDGTDLTCMVVTTGSFKGSTKWWYKDVKPLKNIDWTIPANPGGYSLTSDAVTEALKAEDLLGTSSSVFKPGAGGSVGLGAFQEIKGKPEAALITGIAMTGGMYSAKSTLKLTDSTPIAKILREYDAVVVPAASKYRTLNQLMDDLKAKPNSVAIAGGSKGGIDHQVIGLLAQKVGIDPTKLNYVVFSGGPEVVVSLLSNSTQVGLSGTGEFASYIASGKLRVLGVSSAKALKGYKGKTFVSQGYDLVYGNWRGIMAPADLSAADRLNFIKVIDIMHVSPSWKTQLVKNNWDNEFAAGTAFKAFLDKHIPEINGVMKGLGI
;
A
#
# COMPACT_ATOMS: atom_id res chain seq x y z
N MET A 1 24.35 61.38 15.91
CA MET A 1 24.98 60.12 15.47
C MET A 1 24.18 58.94 16.01
N GLY A 2 23.67 58.08 15.11
CA GLY A 2 23.45 56.65 15.37
C GLY A 2 22.33 56.19 16.31
N ARG A 3 21.09 56.13 15.79
CA ARG A 3 19.96 55.34 16.33
C ARG A 3 20.10 53.90 15.81
N LEU A 4 20.04 52.86 16.65
CA LEU A 4 19.79 51.49 16.19
C LEU A 4 18.84 50.75 17.14
N MET A 5 17.54 50.82 16.83
CA MET A 5 16.50 49.95 17.37
C MET A 5 16.57 48.59 16.67
N LYS A 6 16.64 47.49 17.44
CA LYS A 6 16.52 46.12 16.94
C LYS A 6 15.08 45.87 16.46
N LYS A 7 14.93 45.55 15.17
CA LYS A 7 13.67 45.17 14.53
C LYS A 7 13.26 43.75 14.97
N VAL A 8 12.05 43.64 15.46
CA VAL A 8 11.28 42.40 15.62
C VAL A 8 10.72 42.03 14.25
N THR A 9 11.15 40.91 13.68
CA THR A 9 10.60 40.40 12.41
C THR A 9 9.38 39.54 12.71
N ARG A 10 8.19 40.14 12.56
CA ARG A 10 6.92 39.42 12.41
C ARG A 10 6.92 38.76 11.04
N ILE A 11 6.89 37.43 10.97
CA ILE A 11 6.54 36.74 9.72
C ILE A 11 5.03 36.59 9.71
N GLY A 12 4.38 37.41 8.89
CA GLY A 12 2.93 37.42 8.69
C GLY A 12 2.47 36.15 7.98
N ALA A 13 1.37 35.59 8.48
CA ALA A 13 0.60 34.58 7.78
C ALA A 13 -0.05 35.21 6.54
N ALA A 14 0.43 34.85 5.35
CA ALA A 14 -0.27 35.14 4.11
C ALA A 14 -1.37 34.10 3.90
N LEU A 15 -2.60 34.51 4.22
CA LEU A 15 -3.82 33.79 3.89
C LEU A 15 -4.04 33.91 2.37
N ALA A 16 -3.59 32.92 1.59
CA ALA A 16 -3.94 32.83 0.18
C ALA A 16 -5.35 32.25 0.05
N VAL A 17 -6.35 33.13 -0.03
CA VAL A 17 -7.68 32.77 -0.53
C VAL A 17 -7.52 32.48 -2.02
N ALA A 18 -7.47 31.20 -2.38
CA ALA A 18 -7.52 30.78 -3.78
C ALA A 18 -8.94 31.06 -4.29
N LEU A 19 -9.11 32.15 -5.03
CA LEU A 19 -10.28 32.33 -5.89
C LEU A 19 -10.34 31.14 -6.86
N MET A 20 -11.43 30.39 -6.81
CA MET A 20 -11.81 29.45 -7.87
C MET A 20 -12.18 30.25 -9.12
N MET A 21 -11.17 30.74 -9.84
CA MET A 21 -11.31 30.94 -11.28
C MET A 21 -11.16 29.57 -11.91
N GLY A 22 -12.24 29.09 -12.54
CA GLY A 22 -12.17 27.94 -13.42
C GLY A 22 -11.14 28.21 -14.50
N SER A 23 -9.92 27.72 -14.31
CA SER A 23 -8.97 27.59 -15.39
C SER A 23 -9.50 26.44 -16.25
N MET A 24 -10.20 26.80 -17.31
CA MET A 24 -10.27 25.92 -18.48
C MET A 24 -8.83 25.62 -18.87
N VAL A 25 -8.34 24.43 -18.54
CA VAL A 25 -7.13 23.91 -19.15
C VAL A 25 -7.41 23.89 -20.65
N PRO A 26 -6.68 24.64 -21.49
CA PRO A 26 -6.97 24.63 -22.92
C PRO A 26 -6.79 23.20 -23.43
N ALA A 27 -7.72 22.77 -24.29
CA ALA A 27 -7.83 21.43 -24.86
C ALA A 27 -6.66 21.01 -25.80
N GLU A 28 -5.46 21.56 -25.62
CA GLU A 28 -4.29 21.42 -26.51
C GLU A 28 -3.00 20.94 -25.82
N ALA A 29 -3.02 20.63 -24.53
CA ALA A 29 -1.81 20.20 -23.81
C ALA A 29 -1.51 18.69 -23.95
N GLY A 30 -1.66 18.10 -25.14
CA GLY A 30 -1.17 16.73 -25.39
C GLY A 30 0.37 16.68 -25.36
N LEU A 31 0.94 15.72 -24.63
CA LEU A 31 2.39 15.65 -24.39
C LEU A 31 3.15 15.17 -25.63
N SER A 32 4.39 15.67 -25.78
CA SER A 32 5.30 15.23 -26.84
C SER A 32 5.77 13.79 -26.63
N PRO A 33 6.25 13.09 -27.68
CA PRO A 33 6.76 11.73 -27.54
C PRO A 33 7.88 11.59 -26.49
N ALA A 34 8.70 12.62 -26.30
CA ALA A 34 9.81 12.61 -25.34
C ALA A 34 9.36 12.71 -23.87
N GLN A 35 8.13 13.18 -23.63
CA GLN A 35 7.58 13.42 -22.30
C GLN A 35 6.44 12.47 -21.95
N ALA A 36 6.01 11.64 -22.90
CA ALA A 36 4.87 10.75 -22.76
C ALA A 36 5.04 9.75 -21.60
N ASN A 37 3.92 9.46 -20.94
CA ASN A 37 3.68 8.30 -20.10
C ASN A 37 2.38 7.63 -20.56
N VAL A 38 2.12 6.41 -20.10
CA VAL A 38 0.88 5.71 -20.46
C VAL A 38 -0.35 6.49 -19.98
N GLY A 39 -1.40 6.57 -20.81
CA GLY A 39 -2.66 7.23 -20.48
C GLY A 39 -2.66 8.76 -20.62
N ASP A 40 -1.50 9.37 -20.88
CA ASP A 40 -1.41 10.79 -21.22
C ASP A 40 -2.12 11.07 -22.55
N GLU A 41 -2.80 12.22 -22.64
CA GLU A 41 -3.36 12.71 -23.90
C GLU A 41 -2.24 12.89 -24.94
N CYS A 42 -2.47 12.41 -26.16
CA CYS A 42 -1.57 12.64 -27.27
C CYS A 42 -2.29 13.41 -28.39
N ARG A 43 -1.59 14.36 -29.00
CA ARG A 43 -2.18 15.23 -30.03
C ARG A 43 -2.46 14.44 -31.30
N SER A 44 -3.49 14.85 -32.05
CA SER A 44 -3.88 14.19 -33.31
C SER A 44 -2.74 14.13 -34.34
N ASN A 45 -1.87 15.14 -34.39
CA ASN A 45 -0.69 15.15 -35.27
C ASN A 45 0.39 14.13 -34.85
N TYR A 46 0.31 13.58 -33.64
CA TYR A 46 1.15 12.47 -33.18
C TYR A 46 0.52 11.10 -33.39
N LEU A 47 -0.70 11.00 -33.92
CA LEU A 47 -1.37 9.71 -34.12
C LEU A 47 -0.48 8.74 -34.93
N GLY A 48 -0.28 7.53 -34.40
CA GLY A 48 0.60 6.51 -34.96
C GLY A 48 2.10 6.73 -34.70
N LYS A 49 2.51 7.84 -34.08
CA LYS A 49 3.91 8.06 -33.67
C LYS A 49 4.24 7.25 -32.42
N THR A 50 5.52 6.92 -32.31
CA THR A 50 6.09 6.14 -31.21
C THR A 50 6.88 7.03 -30.26
N ALA A 51 6.58 6.93 -28.97
CA ALA A 51 7.35 7.47 -27.87
C ALA A 51 8.28 6.36 -27.35
N LYS A 52 9.51 6.34 -27.85
CA LYS A 52 10.47 5.26 -27.60
C LYS A 52 10.92 5.19 -26.15
N GLY A 53 10.90 4.01 -25.55
CA GLY A 53 11.38 3.76 -24.19
C GLY A 53 10.60 4.48 -23.08
N ARG A 54 9.39 4.95 -23.38
CA ARG A 54 8.55 5.74 -22.45
C ARG A 54 7.58 4.91 -21.63
N GLY A 55 7.41 3.65 -21.99
CA GLY A 55 6.61 2.68 -21.24
C GLY A 55 7.43 1.92 -20.20
N VAL A 56 6.74 1.05 -19.46
CA VAL A 56 7.34 0.15 -18.47
C VAL A 56 8.48 -0.69 -19.04
N ASP A 57 9.49 -0.91 -18.22
CA ASP A 57 10.71 -1.65 -18.57
C ASP A 57 11.35 -1.18 -19.91
N GLY A 58 11.22 0.11 -20.25
CA GLY A 58 11.80 0.69 -21.46
C GLY A 58 11.06 0.29 -22.75
N THR A 59 9.80 -0.13 -22.64
CA THR A 59 8.95 -0.38 -23.81
C THR A 59 8.48 0.91 -24.47
N ASP A 60 7.99 0.78 -25.69
CA ASP A 60 7.49 1.91 -26.47
C ASP A 60 6.01 2.16 -26.19
N LEU A 61 5.63 3.44 -26.21
CA LEU A 61 4.23 3.87 -26.30
C LEU A 61 3.93 4.34 -27.71
N THR A 62 2.69 4.17 -28.16
CA THR A 62 2.19 4.68 -29.44
C THR A 62 1.02 5.60 -29.16
N CYS A 63 1.00 6.77 -29.81
CA CYS A 63 -0.18 7.61 -29.78
C CYS A 63 -1.28 6.96 -30.61
N MET A 64 -2.37 6.53 -29.99
CA MET A 64 -3.43 5.78 -30.65
C MET A 64 -4.79 5.98 -29.97
N VAL A 65 -5.86 5.64 -30.70
CA VAL A 65 -7.20 5.55 -30.12
C VAL A 65 -7.28 4.30 -29.26
N VAL A 66 -7.58 4.48 -27.97
CA VAL A 66 -7.71 3.36 -27.01
C VAL A 66 -8.99 2.57 -27.30
N THR A 67 -8.91 1.25 -27.17
CA THR A 67 -10.00 0.33 -27.53
C THR A 67 -10.72 -0.30 -26.33
N THR A 68 -10.19 -0.15 -25.12
CA THR A 68 -10.66 -0.81 -23.89
C THR A 68 -10.96 0.18 -22.78
N GLY A 69 -11.89 -0.17 -21.89
CA GLY A 69 -12.09 0.48 -20.61
C GLY A 69 -12.56 1.94 -20.71
N SER A 70 -12.32 2.67 -19.63
CA SER A 70 -12.76 4.06 -19.44
C SER A 70 -12.15 5.05 -20.43
N PHE A 71 -11.03 4.70 -21.07
CA PHE A 71 -10.37 5.52 -22.08
C PHE A 71 -10.79 5.18 -23.51
N LYS A 72 -11.66 4.20 -23.73
CA LYS A 72 -12.10 3.79 -25.07
C LYS A 72 -12.59 4.99 -25.91
N GLY A 73 -12.05 5.10 -27.12
CA GLY A 73 -12.35 6.19 -28.06
C GLY A 73 -11.50 7.47 -27.86
N SER A 74 -10.77 7.59 -26.76
CA SER A 74 -9.82 8.71 -26.54
C SER A 74 -8.46 8.43 -27.19
N THR A 75 -7.75 9.49 -27.56
CA THR A 75 -6.43 9.42 -28.22
C THR A 75 -5.32 9.60 -27.18
N LYS A 76 -4.63 8.51 -26.83
CA LYS A 76 -3.67 8.45 -25.72
C LYS A 76 -2.33 7.88 -26.16
N TRP A 77 -1.28 8.20 -25.40
CA TRP A 77 -0.05 7.41 -25.41
C TRP A 77 -0.31 6.06 -24.75
N TRP A 78 -0.17 4.98 -25.52
CA TRP A 78 -0.66 3.65 -25.13
C TRP A 78 0.26 2.51 -25.57
N TYR A 79 0.09 1.33 -24.96
CA TYR A 79 0.74 0.11 -25.40
C TYR A 79 -0.01 -0.49 -26.59
N LYS A 80 0.60 -0.49 -27.77
CA LYS A 80 -0.02 -1.04 -28.99
C LYS A 80 -0.27 -2.55 -28.91
N ASP A 81 0.57 -3.25 -28.17
CA ASP A 81 0.65 -4.71 -28.11
C ASP A 81 0.10 -5.31 -26.80
N VAL A 82 -0.49 -4.48 -25.93
CA VAL A 82 -1.08 -4.99 -24.68
C VAL A 82 -2.27 -5.91 -24.97
N LYS A 83 -2.31 -7.01 -24.26
CA LYS A 83 -3.40 -7.99 -24.31
C LYS A 83 -4.07 -8.03 -22.94
N PRO A 84 -5.39 -7.77 -22.84
CA PRO A 84 -6.14 -8.03 -21.63
C PRO A 84 -5.90 -9.44 -21.10
N LEU A 85 -5.84 -9.58 -19.78
CA LEU A 85 -5.69 -10.87 -19.13
C LEU A 85 -7.02 -11.62 -19.21
N LYS A 86 -6.98 -12.90 -19.61
CA LYS A 86 -8.19 -13.73 -19.64
C LYS A 86 -8.69 -13.99 -18.23
N ASN A 87 -7.77 -14.33 -17.33
CA ASN A 87 -8.04 -14.62 -15.94
C ASN A 87 -6.82 -14.33 -15.06
N ILE A 88 -7.06 -14.15 -13.76
CA ILE A 88 -6.04 -14.16 -12.71
C ILE A 88 -6.46 -15.13 -11.61
N ASP A 89 -5.56 -16.04 -11.23
CA ASP A 89 -5.76 -16.95 -10.11
C ASP A 89 -4.91 -16.47 -8.91
N TRP A 90 -5.56 -15.78 -7.98
CA TRP A 90 -4.90 -15.21 -6.81
C TRP A 90 -4.57 -16.27 -5.77
N THR A 91 -3.30 -16.36 -5.39
CA THR A 91 -2.88 -16.91 -4.10
C THR A 91 -2.85 -15.79 -3.08
N ILE A 92 -3.60 -15.96 -1.99
CA ILE A 92 -3.70 -15.00 -0.90
C ILE A 92 -3.02 -15.61 0.34
N PRO A 93 -1.94 -15.04 0.86
CA PRO A 93 -1.07 -15.66 1.87
C PRO A 93 -1.59 -15.53 3.31
N ALA A 94 -2.89 -15.34 3.48
CA ALA A 94 -3.55 -15.04 4.75
C ALA A 94 -5.01 -15.49 4.72
N ASN A 95 -5.72 -15.30 5.84
CA ASN A 95 -7.19 -15.32 5.86
C ASN A 95 -7.76 -14.06 5.18
N PRO A 96 -9.07 -14.01 4.87
CA PRO A 96 -9.72 -12.80 4.37
C PRO A 96 -9.41 -11.55 5.22
N GLY A 97 -9.11 -10.43 4.56
CA GLY A 97 -8.67 -9.17 5.18
C GLY A 97 -7.85 -8.32 4.20
N GLY A 98 -6.91 -7.51 4.69
CA GLY A 98 -6.14 -6.56 3.87
C GLY A 98 -5.50 -7.10 2.58
N TYR A 99 -5.00 -8.35 2.55
CA TYR A 99 -4.48 -8.95 1.32
C TYR A 99 -5.59 -9.21 0.29
N SER A 100 -6.71 -9.82 0.70
CA SER A 100 -7.83 -10.08 -0.22
C SER A 100 -8.52 -8.80 -0.65
N LEU A 101 -8.69 -7.84 0.27
CA LEU A 101 -9.21 -6.51 -0.04
C LEU A 101 -8.36 -5.83 -1.13
N THR A 102 -7.04 -6.04 -1.14
CA THR A 102 -6.16 -5.54 -2.20
C THR A 102 -6.36 -6.28 -3.52
N SER A 103 -6.36 -7.62 -3.52
CA SER A 103 -6.56 -8.40 -4.77
C SER A 103 -7.94 -8.16 -5.38
N ASP A 104 -8.96 -7.97 -4.55
CA ASP A 104 -10.33 -7.68 -4.97
C ASP A 104 -10.40 -6.30 -5.61
N ALA A 105 -9.79 -5.27 -5.01
CA ALA A 105 -9.72 -3.92 -5.60
C ALA A 105 -8.98 -3.89 -6.95
N VAL A 106 -7.88 -4.63 -7.07
CA VAL A 106 -7.14 -4.80 -8.34
C VAL A 106 -8.03 -5.48 -9.38
N THR A 107 -8.71 -6.55 -8.99
CA THR A 107 -9.62 -7.31 -9.86
C THR A 107 -10.79 -6.46 -10.34
N GLU A 108 -11.43 -5.71 -9.44
CA GLU A 108 -12.52 -4.79 -9.75
C GLU A 108 -12.06 -3.70 -10.74
N ALA A 109 -10.89 -3.09 -10.49
CA ALA A 109 -10.34 -2.08 -11.37
C ALA A 109 -10.01 -2.64 -12.76
N LEU A 110 -9.36 -3.81 -12.85
CA LEU A 110 -9.03 -4.42 -14.13
C LEU A 110 -10.28 -4.80 -14.94
N LYS A 111 -11.31 -5.37 -14.28
CA LYS A 111 -12.57 -5.72 -14.94
C LYS A 111 -13.30 -4.47 -15.45
N ALA A 112 -13.34 -3.40 -14.65
CA ALA A 112 -13.96 -2.14 -15.04
C ALA A 112 -13.27 -1.46 -16.24
N GLU A 113 -11.98 -1.78 -16.48
CA GLU A 113 -11.21 -1.27 -17.62
C GLU A 113 -11.15 -2.23 -18.82
N ASP A 114 -11.95 -3.31 -18.83
CA ASP A 114 -11.91 -4.38 -19.84
C ASP A 114 -10.50 -5.03 -19.99
N LEU A 115 -9.70 -5.03 -18.91
CA LEU A 115 -8.35 -5.59 -18.87
C LEU A 115 -8.27 -6.98 -18.25
N LEU A 116 -9.37 -7.46 -17.68
CA LEU A 116 -9.47 -8.78 -17.04
C LEU A 116 -10.84 -9.41 -17.32
N GLY A 117 -10.84 -10.67 -17.75
CA GLY A 117 -12.07 -11.46 -17.89
C GLY A 117 -12.58 -11.98 -16.55
N THR A 118 -11.92 -13.00 -15.99
CA THR A 118 -12.34 -13.64 -14.73
C THR A 118 -11.24 -13.62 -13.66
N SER A 119 -11.59 -14.00 -12.44
CA SER A 119 -10.65 -14.08 -11.33
C SER A 119 -11.05 -15.18 -10.36
N SER A 120 -10.08 -15.85 -9.76
CA SER A 120 -10.29 -16.78 -8.64
C SER A 120 -9.36 -16.43 -7.48
N SER A 121 -9.68 -16.88 -6.28
CA SER A 121 -8.88 -16.63 -5.07
C SER A 121 -8.77 -17.90 -4.23
N VAL A 122 -7.55 -18.25 -3.83
CA VAL A 122 -7.26 -19.33 -2.89
C VAL A 122 -6.50 -18.77 -1.69
N PHE A 123 -7.04 -18.98 -0.51
CA PHE A 123 -6.44 -18.55 0.75
C PHE A 123 -5.48 -19.63 1.28
N LYS A 124 -4.25 -19.21 1.61
CA LYS A 124 -3.17 -20.04 2.14
C LYS A 124 -2.52 -19.35 3.35
N PRO A 125 -3.24 -19.26 4.48
CA PRO A 125 -2.70 -18.65 5.70
C PRO A 125 -1.58 -19.49 6.32
N GLY A 126 -0.74 -18.86 7.14
CA GLY A 126 0.22 -19.55 8.00
C GLY A 126 1.66 -19.01 7.90
N ALA A 127 2.38 -19.10 9.02
CA ALA A 127 3.80 -18.71 9.15
C ALA A 127 4.12 -17.32 8.56
N GLY A 128 3.27 -16.32 8.85
CA GLY A 128 3.44 -14.96 8.37
C GLY A 128 3.41 -14.84 6.83
N GLY A 129 2.70 -15.75 6.14
CA GLY A 129 2.59 -15.80 4.70
C GLY A 129 3.56 -16.74 4.00
N SER A 130 4.51 -17.35 4.73
CA SER A 130 5.48 -18.30 4.15
C SER A 130 4.81 -19.55 3.59
N VAL A 131 3.72 -20.02 4.20
CA VAL A 131 2.94 -21.16 3.69
C VAL A 131 2.34 -20.83 2.32
N GLY A 132 1.73 -19.65 2.17
CA GLY A 132 1.20 -19.17 0.91
C GLY A 132 2.26 -18.93 -0.15
N LEU A 133 3.42 -18.39 0.23
CA LEU A 133 4.54 -18.22 -0.69
C LEU A 133 5.07 -19.56 -1.21
N GLY A 134 5.28 -20.55 -0.32
CA GLY A 134 5.74 -21.88 -0.71
C GLY A 134 4.77 -22.55 -1.68
N ALA A 135 3.47 -22.56 -1.34
CA ALA A 135 2.42 -23.11 -2.21
C ALA A 135 2.37 -22.39 -3.58
N PHE A 136 2.60 -21.08 -3.61
CA PHE A 136 2.65 -20.31 -4.86
C PHE A 136 3.87 -20.67 -5.72
N GLN A 137 5.04 -20.86 -5.10
CA GLN A 137 6.29 -21.15 -5.81
C GLN A 137 6.34 -22.57 -6.41
N GLU A 138 5.49 -23.47 -5.92
CA GLU A 138 5.25 -24.79 -6.50
C GLU A 138 4.41 -24.75 -7.79
N ILE A 139 3.69 -23.65 -8.06
CA ILE A 139 2.89 -23.51 -9.29
C ILE A 139 3.84 -23.41 -10.49
N LYS A 140 3.57 -24.22 -11.52
CA LYS A 140 4.28 -24.25 -12.81
C LYS A 140 3.29 -24.27 -13.97
N GLY A 141 3.68 -23.70 -15.11
CA GLY A 141 2.91 -23.73 -16.35
C GLY A 141 1.57 -22.98 -16.30
N LYS A 142 1.38 -22.07 -15.33
CA LYS A 142 0.14 -21.29 -15.15
C LYS A 142 0.42 -19.79 -15.24
N PRO A 143 0.42 -19.20 -16.45
CA PRO A 143 0.71 -17.77 -16.63
C PRO A 143 -0.32 -16.84 -15.96
N GLU A 144 -1.52 -17.34 -15.66
CA GLU A 144 -2.60 -16.65 -14.95
C GLU A 144 -2.40 -16.55 -13.43
N ALA A 145 -1.49 -17.34 -12.84
CA ALA A 145 -1.33 -17.37 -11.40
C ALA A 145 -0.68 -16.07 -10.91
N ALA A 146 -1.18 -15.53 -9.80
CA ALA A 146 -0.61 -14.34 -9.18
C ALA A 146 -0.65 -14.45 -7.66
N LEU A 147 0.39 -13.96 -6.99
CA LEU A 147 0.45 -13.84 -5.54
C LEU A 147 0.33 -12.37 -5.17
N ILE A 148 -0.64 -12.06 -4.31
CA ILE A 148 -0.63 -10.78 -3.60
C ILE A 148 0.38 -10.86 -2.44
N THR A 149 1.28 -9.87 -2.37
CA THR A 149 2.36 -9.80 -1.38
C THR A 149 2.45 -8.42 -0.74
N GLY A 150 3.30 -8.27 0.27
CA GLY A 150 3.50 -7.02 0.99
C GLY A 150 4.52 -7.14 2.12
N ILE A 151 4.79 -6.03 2.81
CA ILE A 151 5.74 -5.97 3.93
C ILE A 151 5.44 -7.00 5.02
N ALA A 152 4.16 -7.28 5.31
CA ALA A 152 3.79 -8.24 6.33
C ALA A 152 4.30 -9.66 6.03
N MET A 153 4.32 -10.06 4.77
CA MET A 153 4.90 -11.34 4.34
C MET A 153 6.41 -11.35 4.55
N THR A 154 7.11 -10.28 4.18
CA THR A 154 8.58 -10.23 4.31
C THR A 154 9.04 -10.28 5.76
N GLY A 155 8.39 -9.55 6.68
CA GLY A 155 8.69 -9.62 8.10
C GLY A 155 8.18 -10.90 8.77
N GLY A 156 7.07 -11.46 8.27
CA GLY A 156 6.57 -12.77 8.69
C GLY A 156 7.53 -13.90 8.32
N MET A 157 8.08 -13.89 7.11
CA MET A 157 9.12 -14.83 6.66
C MET A 157 10.38 -14.74 7.52
N TYR A 158 10.82 -13.52 7.86
CA TYR A 158 11.95 -13.31 8.78
C TYR A 158 11.66 -13.94 10.15
N SER A 159 10.48 -13.66 10.72
CA SER A 159 10.06 -14.18 12.03
C SER A 159 9.94 -15.69 12.07
N ALA A 160 9.48 -16.28 10.95
CA ALA A 160 9.37 -17.72 10.77
C ALA A 160 10.72 -18.39 10.45
N LYS A 161 11.81 -17.61 10.31
CA LYS A 161 13.12 -18.09 9.84
C LYS A 161 13.01 -18.88 8.53
N SER A 162 12.12 -18.43 7.65
CA SER A 162 11.85 -19.07 6.37
C SER A 162 13.10 -19.04 5.48
N THR A 163 13.37 -20.16 4.80
CA THR A 163 14.43 -20.25 3.79
C THR A 163 13.94 -19.83 2.40
N LEU A 164 12.63 -19.64 2.23
CA LEU A 164 12.03 -19.17 0.97
C LEU A 164 12.48 -17.74 0.68
N LYS A 165 12.60 -17.39 -0.60
CA LYS A 165 12.82 -16.01 -1.04
C LYS A 165 11.64 -15.57 -1.87
N LEU A 166 11.06 -14.43 -1.50
CA LEU A 166 9.98 -13.82 -2.28
C LEU A 166 10.41 -13.54 -3.74
N THR A 167 11.69 -13.25 -3.94
CA THR A 167 12.31 -12.97 -5.24
C THR A 167 12.65 -14.22 -6.07
N ASP A 168 12.40 -15.43 -5.55
CA ASP A 168 12.36 -16.64 -6.38
C ASP A 168 11.05 -16.72 -7.20
N SER A 169 10.11 -15.80 -6.95
CA SER A 169 8.96 -15.51 -7.82
C SER A 169 9.23 -14.30 -8.72
N THR A 170 8.44 -14.13 -9.77
CA THR A 170 8.61 -13.04 -10.76
C THR A 170 7.94 -11.74 -10.30
N PRO A 171 8.66 -10.62 -10.07
CA PRO A 171 8.05 -9.35 -9.67
C PRO A 171 7.28 -8.70 -10.82
N ILE A 172 6.01 -8.35 -10.56
CA ILE A 172 5.13 -7.63 -11.49
C ILE A 172 5.05 -6.15 -11.12
N ALA A 173 4.49 -5.80 -9.95
CA ALA A 173 4.41 -4.41 -9.50
C ALA A 173 4.19 -4.26 -8.00
N LYS A 174 4.71 -3.17 -7.42
CA LYS A 174 4.18 -2.51 -6.22
C LYS A 174 3.04 -1.61 -6.66
N ILE A 175 1.89 -1.69 -5.98
CA ILE A 175 0.66 -1.04 -6.44
C ILE A 175 0.13 0.05 -5.49
N LEU A 176 0.49 0.00 -4.21
CA LEU A 176 0.02 0.96 -3.22
C LEU A 176 0.90 0.97 -1.98
N ARG A 177 0.68 2.02 -1.18
CA ARG A 177 1.00 2.05 0.24
C ARG A 177 -0.27 2.36 1.04
N GLU A 178 -0.48 1.64 2.12
CA GLU A 178 -1.49 1.94 3.14
C GLU A 178 -0.83 2.13 4.51
N TYR A 179 -1.58 2.59 5.51
CA TYR A 179 -1.03 2.91 6.82
C TYR A 179 -1.81 2.21 7.93
N ASP A 180 -1.13 1.93 9.03
CA ASP A 180 -1.73 1.34 10.22
C ASP A 180 -2.29 2.41 11.15
N ALA A 181 -3.34 2.03 11.86
CA ALA A 181 -3.89 2.78 12.97
C ALA A 181 -3.74 2.03 14.29
N VAL A 182 -3.50 2.78 15.37
CA VAL A 182 -3.63 2.30 16.75
C VAL A 182 -5.03 2.65 17.22
N VAL A 183 -5.82 1.65 17.57
CA VAL A 183 -7.22 1.81 18.01
C VAL A 183 -7.48 1.14 19.35
N VAL A 184 -8.53 1.59 20.02
CA VAL A 184 -9.03 1.02 21.28
C VAL A 184 -10.57 0.97 21.26
N PRO A 185 -11.22 0.13 22.08
CA PRO A 185 -12.67 0.21 22.27
C PRO A 185 -13.10 1.61 22.72
N ALA A 186 -14.30 2.04 22.34
CA ALA A 186 -14.81 3.37 22.71
C ALA A 186 -14.80 3.62 24.23
N ALA A 187 -15.04 2.57 25.02
CA ALA A 187 -15.03 2.60 26.48
C ALA A 187 -13.62 2.68 27.11
N SER A 188 -12.55 2.48 26.33
CA SER A 188 -11.18 2.45 26.83
C SER A 188 -10.76 3.72 27.57
N LYS A 189 -9.98 3.56 28.65
CA LYS A 189 -9.37 4.67 29.38
C LYS A 189 -8.43 5.51 28.51
N TYR A 190 -7.86 4.92 27.45
CA TYR A 190 -7.01 5.62 26.51
C TYR A 190 -7.83 6.50 25.57
N ARG A 191 -7.56 7.80 25.63
CA ARG A 191 -8.12 8.83 24.76
C ARG A 191 -7.07 9.39 23.79
N THR A 192 -5.78 9.27 24.12
CA THR A 192 -4.66 9.72 23.30
C THR A 192 -3.60 8.62 23.18
N LEU A 193 -2.74 8.72 22.16
CA LEU A 193 -1.60 7.81 22.03
C LEU A 193 -0.63 7.95 23.21
N ASN A 194 -0.41 9.17 23.71
CA ASN A 194 0.48 9.41 24.86
C ASN A 194 0.05 8.64 26.11
N GLN A 195 -1.25 8.60 26.42
CA GLN A 195 -1.73 7.85 27.58
C GLN A 195 -1.41 6.35 27.47
N LEU A 196 -1.48 5.79 26.26
CA LEU A 196 -1.06 4.40 26.02
C LEU A 196 0.45 4.25 26.20
N MET A 197 1.24 5.14 25.61
CA MET A 197 2.70 5.05 25.66
C MET A 197 3.25 5.25 27.07
N ASP A 198 2.64 6.11 27.89
CA ASP A 198 3.00 6.32 29.29
C ASP A 198 2.79 5.04 30.12
N ASP A 199 1.65 4.37 29.96
CA ASP A 199 1.36 3.10 30.63
C ASP A 199 2.31 1.98 30.17
N LEU A 200 2.60 1.90 28.88
CA LEU A 200 3.58 0.95 28.36
C LEU A 200 5.00 1.24 28.86
N LYS A 201 5.37 2.51 29.05
CA LYS A 201 6.67 2.88 29.61
C LYS A 201 6.80 2.50 31.07
N ALA A 202 5.72 2.65 31.85
CA ALA A 202 5.69 2.23 33.24
C ALA A 202 5.68 0.70 33.40
N LYS A 203 4.93 -0.01 32.55
CA LYS A 203 4.82 -1.47 32.59
C LYS A 203 4.55 -2.03 31.18
N PRO A 204 5.58 -2.40 30.41
CA PRO A 204 5.45 -2.78 28.99
C PRO A 204 4.50 -3.94 28.69
N ASN A 205 4.35 -4.88 29.63
CA ASN A 205 3.47 -6.05 29.47
C ASN A 205 2.05 -5.85 30.04
N SER A 206 1.70 -4.63 30.49
CA SER A 206 0.43 -4.36 31.17
C SER A 206 -0.79 -4.29 30.25
N VAL A 207 -0.58 -4.10 28.94
CA VAL A 207 -1.63 -3.90 27.95
C VAL A 207 -1.53 -4.99 26.90
N ALA A 208 -2.60 -5.75 26.68
CA ALA A 208 -2.68 -6.69 25.57
C ALA A 208 -2.93 -5.93 24.26
N ILE A 209 -1.98 -6.03 23.35
CA ILE A 209 -1.95 -5.34 22.06
C ILE A 209 -2.21 -6.37 20.96
N ALA A 210 -3.39 -6.35 20.37
CA ALA A 210 -3.74 -7.18 19.23
C ALA A 210 -3.14 -6.61 17.93
N GLY A 211 -2.63 -7.49 17.09
CA GLY A 211 -2.29 -7.18 15.71
C GLY A 211 -2.15 -8.46 14.90
N GLY A 212 -1.81 -8.32 13.62
CA GLY A 212 -1.60 -9.43 12.71
C GLY A 212 -0.40 -10.33 13.07
N SER A 213 0.07 -11.07 12.07
CA SER A 213 1.13 -12.08 12.25
C SER A 213 2.37 -11.52 12.95
N LYS A 214 3.06 -12.36 13.73
CA LYS A 214 4.36 -12.03 14.31
C LYS A 214 5.30 -11.52 13.20
N GLY A 215 5.75 -10.28 13.36
CA GLY A 215 6.64 -9.60 12.43
C GLY A 215 5.98 -9.04 11.18
N GLY A 216 4.66 -9.16 11.09
CA GLY A 216 3.85 -8.37 10.19
C GLY A 216 3.96 -6.87 10.49
N ILE A 217 3.35 -6.07 9.63
CA ILE A 217 3.40 -4.61 9.70
C ILE A 217 2.93 -4.06 11.05
N ASP A 218 1.83 -4.60 11.59
CA ASP A 218 1.27 -4.20 12.88
C ASP A 218 2.28 -4.37 14.03
N HIS A 219 3.02 -5.49 14.04
CA HIS A 219 4.06 -5.77 15.05
C HIS A 219 5.25 -4.81 14.87
N GLN A 220 5.62 -4.52 13.61
CA GLN A 220 6.68 -3.55 13.31
C GLN A 220 6.30 -2.14 13.78
N VAL A 221 5.07 -1.70 13.53
CA VAL A 221 4.60 -0.35 13.91
C VAL A 221 4.63 -0.15 15.42
N ILE A 222 4.06 -1.07 16.21
CA ILE A 222 4.07 -0.92 17.67
C ILE A 222 5.48 -1.04 18.24
N GLY A 223 6.31 -1.93 17.68
CA GLY A 223 7.69 -2.09 18.10
C GLY A 223 8.53 -0.84 17.84
N LEU A 224 8.42 -0.26 16.65
CA LEU A 224 9.10 1.00 16.29
C LEU A 224 8.61 2.17 17.16
N LEU A 225 7.31 2.23 17.44
CA LEU A 225 6.74 3.25 18.32
C LEU A 225 7.24 3.10 19.76
N ALA A 226 7.36 1.87 20.27
CA ALA A 226 7.93 1.58 21.58
C ALA A 226 9.40 2.01 21.67
N GLN A 227 10.21 1.70 20.65
CA GLN A 227 11.61 2.15 20.60
C GLN A 227 11.75 3.68 20.62
N LYS A 228 10.84 4.41 19.96
CA LYS A 228 10.85 5.89 19.95
C LYS A 228 10.69 6.52 21.34
N VAL A 229 10.16 5.77 22.32
CA VAL A 229 10.02 6.22 23.72
C VAL A 229 10.88 5.44 24.72
N GLY A 230 11.84 4.64 24.22
CA GLY A 230 12.79 3.90 25.04
C GLY A 230 12.21 2.64 25.70
N ILE A 231 11.12 2.10 25.17
CA ILE A 231 10.55 0.82 25.62
C ILE A 231 11.22 -0.32 24.84
N ASP A 232 11.65 -1.37 25.54
CA ASP A 232 12.11 -2.61 24.92
C ASP A 232 10.91 -3.31 24.25
N PRO A 233 10.86 -3.39 22.91
CA PRO A 233 9.73 -3.96 22.19
C PRO A 233 9.50 -5.43 22.50
N THR A 234 10.52 -6.17 22.95
CA THR A 234 10.39 -7.60 23.33
C THR A 234 9.58 -7.80 24.62
N LYS A 235 9.33 -6.73 25.37
CA LYS A 235 8.54 -6.75 26.62
C LYS A 235 7.06 -6.45 26.42
N LEU A 236 6.66 -6.05 25.20
CA LEU A 236 5.27 -5.79 24.89
C LEU A 236 4.45 -7.09 24.91
N ASN A 237 3.24 -7.03 25.46
CA ASN A 237 2.28 -8.13 25.37
C ASN A 237 1.56 -8.06 24.01
N TYR A 238 2.25 -8.49 22.96
CA TYR A 238 1.71 -8.55 21.60
C TYR A 238 0.95 -9.86 21.35
N VAL A 239 -0.35 -9.74 21.07
CA VAL A 239 -1.25 -10.86 20.81
C VAL A 239 -1.44 -11.00 19.30
N VAL A 240 -0.98 -12.14 18.76
CA VAL A 240 -0.92 -12.41 17.32
C VAL A 240 -2.25 -12.94 16.80
N PHE A 241 -2.74 -12.34 15.72
CA PHE A 241 -3.91 -12.79 14.96
C PHE A 241 -3.58 -13.00 13.48
N SER A 242 -4.50 -13.62 12.74
CA SER A 242 -4.31 -13.89 11.31
C SER A 242 -4.56 -12.67 10.42
N GLY A 243 -5.20 -11.61 10.95
CA GLY A 243 -5.47 -10.36 10.24
C GLY A 243 -6.41 -9.41 10.98
N GLY A 244 -6.67 -8.26 10.36
CA GLY A 244 -7.49 -7.18 10.90
C GLY A 244 -8.89 -7.59 11.42
N PRO A 245 -9.64 -8.46 10.72
CA PRO A 245 -10.96 -8.89 11.20
C PRO A 245 -10.94 -9.58 12.57
N GLU A 246 -9.94 -10.42 12.83
CA GLU A 246 -9.76 -11.09 14.13
C GLU A 246 -9.34 -10.09 15.22
N VAL A 247 -8.50 -9.10 14.88
CA VAL A 247 -8.14 -7.99 15.77
C VAL A 247 -9.39 -7.20 16.19
N VAL A 248 -10.28 -6.89 15.25
CA VAL A 248 -11.55 -6.21 15.56
C VAL A 248 -12.40 -7.02 16.53
N VAL A 249 -12.57 -8.33 16.29
CA VAL A 249 -13.34 -9.21 17.18
C VAL A 249 -12.75 -9.22 18.59
N SER A 250 -11.41 -9.28 18.70
CA SER A 250 -10.71 -9.25 19.99
C SER A 250 -10.95 -7.95 20.76
N LEU A 251 -10.97 -6.80 20.06
CA LEU A 251 -11.28 -5.51 20.68
C LEU A 251 -12.75 -5.42 21.14
N LEU A 252 -13.68 -5.84 20.28
CA LEU A 252 -15.11 -5.72 20.56
C LEU A 252 -15.59 -6.70 21.65
N SER A 253 -14.90 -7.84 21.81
CA SER A 253 -15.10 -8.78 22.92
C SER A 253 -14.35 -8.38 24.19
N ASN A 254 -13.56 -7.30 24.15
CA ASN A 254 -12.68 -6.85 25.25
C ASN A 254 -11.60 -7.86 25.66
N SER A 255 -11.27 -8.83 24.79
CA SER A 255 -10.18 -9.79 24.99
C SER A 255 -8.80 -9.11 24.92
N THR A 256 -8.68 -8.05 24.13
CA THR A 256 -7.49 -7.18 24.07
C THR A 256 -7.87 -5.71 24.19
N GLN A 257 -6.96 -4.88 24.71
CA GLN A 257 -7.27 -3.48 25.04
C GLN A 257 -6.90 -2.50 23.91
N VAL A 258 -5.90 -2.86 23.11
CA VAL A 258 -5.38 -2.06 21.98
C VAL A 258 -5.31 -2.95 20.75
N GLY A 259 -5.60 -2.38 19.59
CA GLY A 259 -5.44 -3.07 18.30
C GLY A 259 -4.66 -2.24 17.31
N LEU A 260 -3.89 -2.92 16.48
CA LEU A 260 -3.22 -2.39 15.31
C LEU A 260 -3.63 -3.19 14.08
N SER A 261 -3.87 -2.47 12.99
CA SER A 261 -4.14 -2.99 11.65
C SER A 261 -4.14 -1.82 10.67
N GLY A 262 -4.20 -2.13 9.37
CA GLY A 262 -4.45 -1.14 8.32
C GLY A 262 -5.71 -0.33 8.57
N THR A 263 -5.67 0.97 8.28
CA THR A 263 -6.75 1.93 8.61
C THR A 263 -8.12 1.54 8.05
N GLY A 264 -8.15 0.87 6.90
CA GLY A 264 -9.38 0.40 6.25
C GLY A 264 -10.17 -0.59 7.10
N GLU A 265 -9.49 -1.46 7.86
CA GLU A 265 -10.10 -2.50 8.70
C GLU A 265 -10.91 -1.90 9.87
N PHE A 266 -10.54 -0.69 10.31
CA PHE A 266 -11.21 -0.01 11.43
C PHE A 266 -12.18 1.08 11.01
N ALA A 267 -12.22 1.46 9.72
CA ALA A 267 -12.91 2.65 9.25
C ALA A 267 -14.40 2.66 9.63
N SER A 268 -15.12 1.56 9.39
CA SER A 268 -16.55 1.43 9.69
C SER A 268 -16.84 1.47 11.20
N TYR A 269 -15.98 0.85 12.02
CA TYR A 269 -16.13 0.80 13.48
C TYR A 269 -15.80 2.13 14.16
N ILE A 270 -14.87 2.91 13.58
CA ILE A 270 -14.59 4.28 14.00
C ILE A 270 -15.75 5.20 13.60
N ALA A 271 -16.28 5.04 12.38
CA ALA A 271 -17.44 5.80 11.92
C ALA A 271 -18.68 5.55 12.79
N SER A 272 -18.92 4.29 13.18
CA SER A 272 -20.02 3.90 14.06
C SER A 272 -19.76 4.17 15.56
N GLY A 273 -18.60 4.73 15.92
CA GLY A 273 -18.25 5.04 17.31
C GLY A 273 -17.96 3.82 18.21
N LYS A 274 -17.78 2.62 17.65
CA LYS A 274 -17.43 1.40 18.41
C LYS A 274 -15.95 1.37 18.80
N LEU A 275 -15.09 1.91 17.94
CA LEU A 275 -13.65 2.05 18.18
C LEU A 275 -13.24 3.53 18.19
N ARG A 276 -12.21 3.84 18.98
CA ARG A 276 -11.51 5.13 18.99
C ARG A 276 -10.12 4.92 18.41
N VAL A 277 -9.75 5.77 17.46
CA VAL A 277 -8.37 5.88 16.96
C VAL A 277 -7.53 6.75 17.89
N LEU A 278 -6.35 6.25 18.27
CA LEU A 278 -5.34 6.98 19.04
C LEU A 278 -4.29 7.62 18.13
N GLY A 279 -3.97 6.99 17.00
CA GLY A 279 -3.10 7.58 16.00
C GLY A 279 -2.96 6.74 14.74
N VAL A 280 -2.38 7.35 13.71
CA VAL A 280 -2.05 6.70 12.43
C VAL A 280 -0.58 6.89 12.06
N SER A 281 -0.03 5.90 11.38
CA SER A 281 1.39 5.84 10.97
C SER A 281 1.70 6.62 9.68
N SER A 282 0.72 7.35 9.13
CA SER A 282 0.88 8.15 7.92
C SER A 282 1.63 9.47 8.14
N ALA A 283 2.29 9.96 7.09
CA ALA A 283 2.97 11.26 7.12
C ALA A 283 2.00 12.44 7.28
N LYS A 284 0.80 12.31 6.69
CA LYS A 284 -0.26 13.33 6.69
C LYS A 284 -1.56 12.71 7.20
N ALA A 285 -2.44 13.55 7.73
CA ALA A 285 -3.78 13.11 8.13
C ALA A 285 -4.51 12.49 6.92
N LEU A 286 -5.13 11.33 7.15
CA LEU A 286 -5.87 10.63 6.10
C LEU A 286 -7.26 11.24 5.93
N LYS A 287 -7.64 11.51 4.69
CA LYS A 287 -8.93 12.13 4.37
C LYS A 287 -10.07 11.23 4.86
N GLY A 288 -11.04 11.82 5.57
CA GLY A 288 -12.19 11.07 6.10
C GLY A 288 -11.88 10.15 7.29
N TYR A 289 -10.63 10.13 7.79
CA TYR A 289 -10.23 9.34 8.95
C TYR A 289 -9.98 10.26 10.16
N LYS A 290 -10.63 9.99 11.31
CA LYS A 290 -10.60 10.89 12.49
C LYS A 290 -9.27 10.92 13.26
N GLY A 291 -8.27 10.12 12.87
CA GLY A 291 -7.02 9.93 13.63
C GLY A 291 -5.96 10.99 13.36
N LYS A 292 -5.28 11.46 14.41
CA LYS A 292 -4.03 12.24 14.29
C LYS A 292 -2.87 11.35 13.84
N THR A 293 -1.93 11.90 13.09
CA THR A 293 -0.69 11.16 12.77
C THR A 293 0.16 10.98 14.02
N PHE A 294 1.03 9.97 14.04
CA PHE A 294 2.05 9.81 15.07
C PHE A 294 2.97 11.05 15.15
N VAL A 295 3.39 11.57 13.99
CA VAL A 295 4.24 12.76 13.88
C VAL A 295 3.62 13.99 14.54
N SER A 296 2.34 14.26 14.29
CA SER A 296 1.62 15.40 14.92
C SER A 296 1.40 15.24 16.42
N GLN A 297 1.67 14.05 16.96
CA GLN A 297 1.60 13.74 18.39
C GLN A 297 2.98 13.68 19.05
N GLY A 298 4.05 14.00 18.31
CA GLY A 298 5.43 14.03 18.83
C GLY A 298 6.23 12.73 18.61
N TYR A 299 5.68 11.75 17.90
CA TYR A 299 6.38 10.53 17.53
C TYR A 299 6.86 10.62 16.09
N ASP A 300 8.16 10.84 15.89
CA ASP A 300 8.78 10.86 14.57
C ASP A 300 8.82 9.45 13.94
N LEU A 301 7.65 8.98 13.50
CA LEU A 301 7.45 7.67 12.88
C LEU A 301 6.42 7.82 11.76
N VAL A 302 6.90 7.65 10.54
CA VAL A 302 6.07 7.37 9.37
C VAL A 302 6.40 5.96 8.92
N TYR A 303 5.41 5.09 8.86
CA TYR A 303 5.60 3.70 8.49
C TYR A 303 4.39 3.20 7.73
N GLY A 304 4.62 2.56 6.59
CA GLY A 304 3.53 2.21 5.69
C GLY A 304 3.65 0.80 5.15
N ASN A 305 2.49 0.23 4.93
CA ASN A 305 2.27 -1.10 4.44
C ASN A 305 2.19 -1.10 2.91
N TRP A 306 3.22 -1.57 2.22
CA TRP A 306 3.18 -1.71 0.76
C TRP A 306 2.55 -3.03 0.34
N ARG A 307 1.88 -3.03 -0.82
CA ARG A 307 1.37 -4.24 -1.49
C ARG A 307 1.95 -4.37 -2.88
N GLY A 308 2.14 -5.61 -3.31
CA GLY A 308 2.59 -5.90 -4.66
C GLY A 308 2.08 -7.23 -5.18
N ILE A 309 2.39 -7.48 -6.44
CA ILE A 309 1.97 -8.67 -7.19
C ILE A 309 3.23 -9.41 -7.66
N MET A 310 3.25 -10.71 -7.41
CA MET A 310 4.23 -11.64 -7.99
C MET A 310 3.54 -12.61 -8.95
N ALA A 311 4.27 -13.07 -9.96
CA ALA A 311 3.87 -14.15 -10.84
C ALA A 311 4.80 -15.37 -10.65
N PRO A 312 4.44 -16.57 -11.19
CA PRO A 312 5.31 -17.73 -11.15
C PRO A 312 6.70 -17.47 -11.74
N ALA A 313 7.68 -18.22 -11.24
CA ALA A 313 9.08 -18.10 -11.65
C ALA A 313 9.31 -18.46 -13.13
N ASP A 314 8.48 -19.33 -13.68
CA ASP A 314 8.54 -19.83 -15.06
C ASP A 314 7.68 -19.01 -16.03
N LEU A 315 7.13 -17.87 -15.60
CA LEU A 315 6.39 -16.97 -16.48
C LEU A 315 7.31 -16.48 -17.60
N SER A 316 6.86 -16.63 -18.86
CA SER A 316 7.64 -16.19 -20.01
C SER A 316 7.92 -14.68 -19.97
N ALA A 317 9.05 -14.24 -20.52
CA ALA A 317 9.38 -12.81 -20.56
C ALA A 317 8.29 -11.97 -21.26
N ALA A 318 7.65 -12.54 -22.29
CA ALA A 318 6.56 -11.90 -23.02
C ALA A 318 5.30 -11.76 -22.15
N ASP A 319 4.90 -12.82 -21.45
CA ASP A 319 3.71 -12.78 -20.57
C ASP A 319 3.95 -11.90 -19.35
N ARG A 320 5.16 -11.95 -18.78
CA ARG A 320 5.59 -11.03 -17.72
C ARG A 320 5.44 -9.58 -18.16
N LEU A 321 5.98 -9.24 -19.33
CA LEU A 321 5.92 -7.87 -19.84
C LEU A 321 4.48 -7.43 -20.12
N ASN A 322 3.65 -8.33 -20.67
CA ASN A 322 2.23 -8.05 -20.87
C ASN A 322 1.49 -7.81 -19.55
N PHE A 323 1.75 -8.63 -18.52
CA PHE A 323 1.13 -8.45 -17.21
C PHE A 323 1.53 -7.10 -16.58
N ILE A 324 2.80 -6.72 -16.68
CA ILE A 324 3.28 -5.41 -16.22
C ILE A 324 2.56 -4.27 -16.97
N LYS A 325 2.41 -4.35 -18.30
CA LYS A 325 1.67 -3.34 -19.09
C LYS A 325 0.20 -3.24 -18.67
N VAL A 326 -0.47 -4.37 -18.43
CA VAL A 326 -1.86 -4.39 -17.96
C VAL A 326 -1.99 -3.69 -16.61
N ILE A 327 -1.09 -3.97 -15.68
CA ILE A 327 -1.08 -3.37 -14.34
C ILE A 327 -0.72 -1.88 -14.39
N ASP A 328 0.15 -1.45 -15.30
CA ASP A 328 0.47 -0.04 -15.52
C ASP A 328 -0.70 0.76 -16.11
N ILE A 329 -1.45 0.16 -17.05
CA ILE A 329 -2.70 0.75 -17.53
C ILE A 329 -3.73 0.88 -16.40
N MET A 330 -3.91 -0.19 -15.61
CA MET A 330 -4.80 -0.14 -14.43
C MET A 330 -4.39 1.01 -13.51
N HIS A 331 -3.09 1.14 -13.22
CA HIS A 331 -2.57 2.18 -12.34
C HIS A 331 -2.99 3.60 -12.77
N VAL A 332 -2.97 3.92 -14.06
CA VAL A 332 -3.35 5.27 -14.55
C VAL A 332 -4.86 5.47 -14.69
N SER A 333 -5.65 4.41 -14.52
CA SER A 333 -7.09 4.40 -14.79
C SER A 333 -7.93 5.12 -13.73
N PRO A 334 -9.10 5.69 -14.11
CA PRO A 334 -10.09 6.21 -13.17
C PRO A 334 -10.60 5.15 -12.18
N SER A 335 -10.76 3.91 -12.63
CA SER A 335 -11.25 2.81 -11.77
C SER A 335 -10.27 2.52 -10.63
N TRP A 336 -8.97 2.47 -10.91
CA TRP A 336 -7.97 2.30 -9.84
C TRP A 336 -7.88 3.51 -8.91
N LYS A 337 -7.93 4.74 -9.45
CA LYS A 337 -7.98 5.97 -8.64
C LYS A 337 -9.17 5.96 -7.67
N THR A 338 -10.31 5.43 -8.10
CA THR A 338 -11.48 5.25 -7.24
C THR A 338 -11.20 4.29 -6.10
N GLN A 339 -10.53 3.16 -6.36
CA GLN A 339 -10.13 2.21 -5.32
C GLN A 339 -9.15 2.83 -4.31
N LEU A 340 -8.17 3.59 -4.79
CA LEU A 340 -7.22 4.28 -3.91
C LEU A 340 -7.93 5.26 -2.96
N VAL A 341 -8.85 6.07 -3.48
CA VAL A 341 -9.64 7.02 -2.67
C VAL A 341 -10.56 6.28 -1.69
N LYS A 342 -11.28 5.25 -2.16
CA LYS A 342 -12.20 4.45 -1.35
C LYS A 342 -11.51 3.83 -0.13
N ASN A 343 -10.27 3.37 -0.32
CA ASN A 343 -9.52 2.66 0.72
C ASN A 343 -8.50 3.53 1.46
N ASN A 344 -8.40 4.83 1.14
CA ASN A 344 -7.37 5.75 1.65
C ASN A 344 -5.94 5.24 1.45
N TRP A 345 -5.66 4.75 0.26
CA TRP A 345 -4.35 4.27 -0.14
C TRP A 345 -3.58 5.34 -0.91
N ASP A 346 -2.28 5.41 -0.66
CA ASP A 346 -1.37 6.21 -1.45
C ASP A 346 -1.01 5.47 -2.74
N ASN A 347 -0.99 6.23 -3.83
CA ASN A 347 -0.52 5.73 -5.11
C ASN A 347 1.01 5.64 -5.10
N GLU A 348 1.53 4.48 -4.69
CA GLU A 348 2.95 4.17 -4.79
C GLU A 348 3.17 3.05 -5.81
N PHE A 349 3.15 3.43 -7.08
CA PHE A 349 3.37 2.50 -8.18
C PHE A 349 4.86 2.33 -8.50
N ALA A 350 5.28 1.08 -8.67
CA ALA A 350 6.56 0.73 -9.30
C ALA A 350 6.37 -0.64 -9.97
N ALA A 351 6.67 -0.75 -11.26
CA ALA A 351 6.48 -2.00 -12.00
C ALA A 351 7.80 -2.59 -12.50
N GLY A 352 7.77 -3.89 -12.79
CA GLY A 352 8.86 -4.61 -13.42
C GLY A 352 10.19 -4.44 -12.70
N THR A 353 11.19 -3.92 -13.41
CA THR A 353 12.55 -3.70 -12.90
C THR A 353 12.58 -2.75 -11.70
N ALA A 354 11.73 -1.71 -11.71
CA ALA A 354 11.64 -0.78 -10.59
C ALA A 354 11.09 -1.45 -9.32
N PHE A 355 10.13 -2.38 -9.46
CA PHE A 355 9.65 -3.16 -8.33
C PHE A 355 10.71 -4.13 -7.82
N LYS A 356 11.43 -4.80 -8.72
CA LYS A 356 12.55 -5.66 -8.33
C LYS A 356 13.60 -4.88 -7.53
N ALA A 357 14.01 -3.71 -8.02
CA ALA A 357 14.96 -2.84 -7.31
C ALA A 357 14.42 -2.38 -5.95
N PHE A 358 13.11 -2.09 -5.86
CA PHE A 358 12.45 -1.81 -4.59
C PHE A 358 12.59 -2.98 -3.60
N LEU A 359 12.32 -4.21 -4.03
CA LEU A 359 12.41 -5.41 -3.19
C LEU A 359 13.85 -5.67 -2.73
N ASP A 360 14.81 -5.62 -3.65
CA ASP A 360 16.23 -5.84 -3.39
C ASP A 360 16.77 -4.88 -2.31
N LYS A 361 16.24 -3.64 -2.28
CA LYS A 361 16.56 -2.64 -1.26
C LYS A 361 15.81 -2.84 0.06
N HIS A 362 14.48 -2.98 0.00
CA HIS A 362 13.64 -2.84 1.19
C HIS A 362 13.52 -4.13 2.01
N ILE A 363 13.69 -5.32 1.40
CA ILE A 363 13.66 -6.58 2.18
C ILE A 363 14.80 -6.59 3.22
N PRO A 364 16.06 -6.26 2.89
CA PRO A 364 17.12 -6.09 3.89
C PRO A 364 16.81 -5.05 4.98
N GLU A 365 16.22 -3.90 4.61
CA GLU A 365 15.82 -2.86 5.57
C GLU A 365 14.77 -3.38 6.56
N ILE A 366 13.77 -4.10 6.07
CA ILE A 366 12.73 -4.75 6.90
C ILE A 366 13.39 -5.76 7.83
N ASN A 367 14.30 -6.61 7.34
CA ASN A 367 15.04 -7.56 8.19
C ASN A 367 15.85 -6.83 9.29
N GLY A 368 16.41 -5.65 8.98
CA GLY A 368 17.06 -4.78 9.95
C GLY A 368 16.11 -4.28 11.05
N VAL A 369 14.91 -3.83 10.66
CA VAL A 369 13.83 -3.49 11.60
C VAL A 369 13.49 -4.68 12.47
N MET A 370 13.21 -5.84 11.86
CA MET A 370 12.87 -7.07 12.56
C MET A 370 13.90 -7.46 13.61
N LYS A 371 15.19 -7.44 13.23
CA LYS A 371 16.31 -7.68 14.14
C LYS A 371 16.33 -6.68 15.30
N GLY A 372 16.14 -5.39 15.00
CA GLY A 372 16.11 -4.32 16.00
C GLY A 372 14.96 -4.45 17.00
N LEU A 373 13.84 -5.04 16.57
CA LEU A 373 12.69 -5.33 17.43
C LEU A 373 12.84 -6.62 18.25
N GLY A 374 13.92 -7.38 18.04
CA GLY A 374 14.17 -8.65 18.74
C GLY A 374 13.20 -9.77 18.34
N ILE A 375 12.65 -9.71 17.12
CA ILE A 375 11.61 -10.63 16.63
C ILE A 375 12.21 -11.87 15.97
#